data_AF-A0A2S8BSI2-F1
#
_entry.id   AF-A0A2S8BSI2-F1
#
_cell.length_a   1.000
_cell.length_b   1.000
_cell.length_c   1.000
_cell.angle_alpha   90.00
_cell.angle_beta   90.00
_cell.angle_gamma   90.00
#
_symmetry.space_group_name_H-M   'P 1'
#
loop_
_entity.id
_entity.type
_entity.pdbx_description
1 polymer ?
#
loop_
_entity_poly.entity_id
_entity_poly.type
_entity_poly.pdbx_seq_one_letter_code
_entity_poly.pdbx_strand_id
1 'polypeptide(L)'
;MTQTLQQLIGSQTPVLLDIATAANFPCQRPFTEHLGVAELPAYRILADRKQTAGSSNNWQSAEDGGPFLFTVELLYTSTIPTYLRDDWYRDWGSVEQYHRLVPAEQSPDAVIEQGVITVPGWTRHGPIRALP
;
A
#
# COMPACT_ATOMS: atom_id res chain seq x y z
N MET A 1 -7.88 -9.13 25.36
CA MET A 1 -8.53 -10.09 24.45
C MET A 1 -7.93 -9.90 23.06
N THR A 2 -7.70 -10.98 22.32
CA THR A 2 -7.24 -10.92 20.91
C THR A 2 -8.45 -10.99 19.97
N GLN A 3 -8.33 -10.44 18.77
CA GLN A 3 -9.32 -10.55 17.69
C GLN A 3 -8.65 -11.04 16.41
N THR A 4 -9.42 -11.61 15.48
CA THR A 4 -8.86 -12.06 14.19
C THR A 4 -8.52 -10.88 13.28
N LEU A 5 -7.55 -11.07 12.37
CA LEU A 5 -7.16 -10.02 11.44
C LEU A 5 -8.31 -9.61 10.51
N GLN A 6 -9.17 -10.55 10.14
CA GLN A 6 -10.37 -10.27 9.34
C GLN A 6 -11.36 -9.37 10.07
N GLN A 7 -11.52 -9.53 11.39
CA GLN A 7 -12.38 -8.64 12.18
C GLN A 7 -11.78 -7.25 12.36
N LEU A 8 -10.45 -7.16 12.47
CA LEU A 8 -9.74 -5.89 12.61
C LEU A 8 -9.75 -5.07 11.31
N ILE A 9 -9.33 -5.66 10.19
CA ILE A 9 -9.15 -4.95 8.91
C ILE A 9 -10.43 -4.95 8.07
N GLY A 10 -11.19 -6.05 8.10
CA GLY A 10 -12.34 -6.24 7.22
C GLY A 10 -11.93 -6.53 5.76
N SER A 11 -12.86 -6.23 4.84
CA SER A 11 -12.71 -6.46 3.39
C SER A 11 -12.88 -5.20 2.55
N GLN A 12 -13.11 -4.04 3.18
CA GLN A 12 -13.37 -2.77 2.49
C GLN A 12 -12.24 -1.76 2.67
N THR A 13 -11.59 -1.80 3.83
CA THR A 13 -10.43 -0.97 4.16
C THR A 13 -9.31 -1.22 3.14
N PRO A 14 -8.76 -0.17 2.51
CA PRO A 14 -7.65 -0.31 1.57
C PRO A 14 -6.36 -0.75 2.28
N VAL A 15 -5.71 -1.78 1.74
CA VAL A 15 -4.49 -2.38 2.28
C VAL A 15 -3.38 -2.38 1.22
N LEU A 16 -2.16 -2.08 1.63
CA LEU A 16 -0.96 -2.41 0.86
C LEU A 16 -0.54 -3.85 1.20
N LEU A 17 -0.84 -4.78 0.30
CA LEU A 17 -0.40 -6.18 0.42
C LEU A 17 0.96 -6.31 -0.28
N ASP A 18 2.00 -6.69 0.47
CA ASP A 18 3.28 -7.02 -0.16
C ASP A 18 3.11 -8.21 -1.12
N ILE A 19 3.96 -8.27 -2.16
CA ILE A 19 3.86 -9.26 -3.25
C ILE A 19 3.73 -10.69 -2.71
N ALA A 20 4.52 -11.04 -1.70
CA ALA A 20 4.57 -12.38 -1.14
C ALA A 20 3.32 -12.76 -0.31
N THR A 21 2.59 -11.78 0.24
CA THR A 21 1.43 -12.03 1.11
C THR A 21 0.10 -11.92 0.35
N ALA A 22 0.08 -11.23 -0.80
CA ALA A 22 -1.15 -10.90 -1.52
C ALA A 22 -2.06 -12.10 -1.83
N ALA A 23 -1.50 -13.27 -2.16
CA ALA A 23 -2.28 -14.47 -2.47
C ALA A 23 -2.96 -15.10 -1.23
N ASN A 24 -2.42 -14.85 -0.03
CA ASN A 24 -2.92 -15.43 1.22
C ASN A 24 -4.06 -14.62 1.85
N PHE A 25 -4.24 -13.37 1.43
CA PHE A 25 -5.25 -12.43 1.95
C PHE A 25 -6.27 -12.04 0.86
N PRO A 26 -7.03 -13.00 0.29
CA PRO A 26 -7.89 -12.75 -0.88
C PRO A 26 -9.12 -11.88 -0.57
N CYS A 27 -9.47 -11.71 0.70
CA CYS A 27 -10.63 -10.93 1.12
C CYS A 27 -10.29 -9.46 1.40
N GLN A 28 -9.02 -9.14 1.65
CA GLN A 28 -8.58 -7.76 1.85
C GLN A 28 -8.53 -7.07 0.50
N ARG A 29 -9.10 -5.87 0.42
CA ARG A 29 -9.09 -5.07 -0.80
C ARG A 29 -7.77 -4.27 -0.88
N PRO A 30 -6.99 -4.41 -1.97
CA PRO A 30 -5.89 -3.49 -2.22
C PRO A 30 -6.38 -2.05 -2.36
N PHE A 31 -5.55 -1.07 -2.00
CA PHE A 31 -5.83 0.32 -2.39
C PHE A 31 -5.94 0.43 -3.93
N THR A 32 -6.74 1.37 -4.42
CA THR A 32 -6.96 1.54 -5.85
C THR A 32 -6.22 2.75 -6.41
N GLU A 33 -5.88 2.70 -7.69
CA GLU A 33 -5.36 3.82 -8.46
C GLU A 33 -6.35 4.15 -9.58
N HIS A 34 -6.82 5.40 -9.63
CA HIS A 34 -7.81 5.85 -10.60
C HIS A 34 -7.46 7.25 -11.09
N LEU A 35 -7.51 7.46 -12.41
CA LEU A 35 -7.12 8.73 -13.07
C LEU A 35 -5.70 9.22 -12.71
N GLY A 36 -4.77 8.31 -12.43
CA GLY A 36 -3.39 8.63 -12.04
C GLY A 36 -3.22 9.08 -10.59
N VAL A 37 -4.24 8.92 -9.75
CA VAL A 37 -4.19 9.22 -8.31
C VAL A 37 -4.43 7.94 -7.51
N ALA A 38 -3.62 7.71 -6.48
CA ALA A 38 -3.73 6.56 -5.59
C ALA A 38 -4.59 6.88 -4.34
N GLU A 39 -5.42 5.92 -3.95
CA GLU A 39 -6.05 5.89 -2.62
C GLU A 39 -5.00 5.57 -1.54
N LEU A 40 -4.98 6.33 -0.44
CA LEU A 40 -4.04 6.06 0.64
C LEU A 40 -4.44 4.78 1.42
N PRO A 41 -3.55 3.78 1.55
CA PRO A 41 -3.84 2.59 2.34
C PRO A 41 -3.87 2.89 3.84
N ALA A 42 -4.70 2.15 4.58
CA ALA A 42 -4.77 2.25 6.04
C ALA A 42 -3.90 1.20 6.75
N TYR A 43 -3.57 0.10 6.07
CA TYR A 43 -2.75 -0.98 6.60
C TYR A 43 -1.74 -1.46 5.56
N ARG A 44 -0.67 -2.08 6.03
CA ARG A 44 0.25 -2.88 5.22
C ARG A 44 0.39 -4.28 5.82
N ILE A 45 0.37 -5.31 4.97
CA ILE A 45 0.64 -6.70 5.38
C ILE A 45 1.94 -7.17 4.74
N LEU A 46 2.93 -7.42 5.59
CA LEU A 46 4.30 -7.77 5.22
C LEU A 46 4.53 -9.27 5.37
N ALA A 47 5.47 -9.81 4.58
CA ALA A 47 5.97 -11.16 4.77
C ALA A 47 6.92 -11.24 5.98
N ASP A 48 7.48 -12.42 6.24
CA ASP A 48 8.50 -12.61 7.28
C ASP A 48 9.67 -11.63 7.11
N ARG A 49 10.43 -11.45 8.20
CA ARG A 49 11.49 -10.43 8.25
C ARG A 49 12.54 -10.59 7.14
N LYS A 50 12.92 -11.82 6.78
CA LYS A 50 13.95 -12.05 5.76
C LYS A 50 13.41 -11.75 4.37
N GLN A 51 12.20 -12.22 4.06
CA GLN A 51 11.56 -11.95 2.78
C GLN A 51 11.32 -10.45 2.56
N THR A 52 10.85 -9.75 3.58
CA THR A 52 10.60 -8.30 3.52
C THR A 52 11.89 -7.52 3.26
N ALA A 53 12.96 -7.83 3.99
CA ALA A 53 14.24 -7.14 3.83
C ALA A 53 14.97 -7.49 2.51
N GLY A 54 14.87 -8.75 2.07
CA GLY A 54 15.54 -9.21 0.86
C GLY A 54 14.80 -8.90 -0.44
N SER A 55 13.49 -8.66 -0.39
CA SER A 55 12.64 -8.51 -1.58
C SER A 55 11.71 -7.30 -1.50
N SER A 56 10.71 -7.31 -0.61
CA SER A 56 9.61 -6.32 -0.63
C SER A 56 10.10 -4.88 -0.60
N ASN A 57 11.06 -4.56 0.27
CA ASN A 57 11.53 -3.19 0.45
C ASN A 57 12.30 -2.65 -0.76
N ASN A 58 13.01 -3.52 -1.47
CA ASN A 58 13.77 -3.13 -2.65
C ASN A 58 12.85 -3.00 -3.87
N TRP A 59 11.99 -4.00 -4.09
CA TRP A 59 11.14 -4.03 -5.29
C TRP A 59 10.12 -2.89 -5.33
N GLN A 60 9.61 -2.50 -4.16
CA GLN A 60 8.56 -1.47 -4.05
C GLN A 60 9.12 -0.10 -3.67
N SER A 61 10.44 0.11 -3.80
CA SER A 61 11.12 1.32 -3.37
C SER A 61 10.57 2.58 -4.05
N ALA A 62 10.72 3.74 -3.41
CA ALA A 62 10.35 5.01 -4.00
C ALA A 62 11.24 5.35 -5.21
N GLU A 63 12.52 4.99 -5.16
CA GLU A 63 13.50 5.23 -6.22
C GLU A 63 13.17 4.44 -7.50
N ASP A 64 12.56 3.26 -7.36
CA ASP A 64 12.13 2.40 -8.45
C ASP A 64 10.67 2.64 -8.89
N GLY A 65 10.00 3.63 -8.30
CA GLY A 65 8.62 4.02 -8.65
C GLY A 65 7.52 3.14 -8.05
N GLY A 66 7.84 2.36 -7.01
CA GLY A 66 6.86 1.56 -6.29
C GLY A 66 5.93 2.40 -5.39
N PRO A 67 4.98 1.75 -4.69
CA PRO A 67 4.02 2.43 -3.80
C PRO A 67 4.66 3.25 -2.67
N PHE A 68 5.93 3.01 -2.36
CA PHE A 68 6.66 3.83 -1.40
C PHE A 68 6.82 5.28 -1.85
N LEU A 69 6.71 5.57 -3.14
CA LEU A 69 6.80 6.93 -3.68
C LEU A 69 5.85 7.93 -2.98
N PHE A 70 4.65 7.48 -2.60
CA PHE A 70 3.68 8.34 -1.89
C PHE A 70 3.40 7.87 -0.46
N THR A 71 3.55 6.57 -0.15
CA THR A 71 3.23 6.09 1.20
C THR A 71 4.23 6.54 2.26
N VAL A 72 5.53 6.66 1.94
CA VAL A 72 6.54 7.11 2.93
C VAL A 72 6.54 8.61 3.15
N GLU A 73 6.07 9.37 2.15
CA GLU A 73 6.03 10.84 2.18
C GLU A 73 4.74 11.38 2.81
N LEU A 74 3.64 10.62 2.77
CA LEU A 74 2.33 11.06 3.26
C LEU A 74 1.87 10.35 4.53
N LEU A 75 2.44 9.19 4.85
CA LEU A 75 2.02 8.35 5.97
C LEU A 75 3.20 8.04 6.89
N TYR A 76 2.90 7.89 8.18
CA TYR A 76 3.81 7.21 9.12
C TYR A 76 3.19 5.89 9.57
N THR A 77 4.04 4.95 10.01
CA THR A 77 3.63 3.58 10.34
C THR A 77 3.75 3.28 11.83
N SER A 78 2.90 2.36 12.31
CA SER A 78 3.03 1.71 13.61
C SER A 78 2.79 0.21 13.46
N THR A 79 3.53 -0.61 14.19
CA THR A 79 3.41 -2.08 14.11
C THR A 79 2.29 -2.61 15.01
N ILE A 80 1.47 -3.50 14.48
CA ILE A 80 0.46 -4.24 15.23
C ILE A 80 1.03 -5.59 15.67
N PRO A 81 1.00 -5.95 16.96
CA PRO A 81 1.43 -7.27 17.42
C PRO A 81 0.46 -8.33 16.93
N THR A 82 0.95 -9.27 16.13
CA THR A 82 0.15 -10.34 15.52
C THR A 82 0.76 -11.70 15.79
N TYR A 83 -0.09 -12.73 15.77
CA TYR A 83 0.30 -14.11 16.07
C TYR A 83 -0.38 -15.06 15.09
N LEU A 84 0.33 -16.12 14.71
CA LEU A 84 -0.29 -17.22 13.98
C LEU A 84 -0.98 -18.15 14.99
N ARG A 85 -2.25 -18.45 14.75
CA ARG A 85 -3.04 -19.32 15.64
C ARG A 85 -2.37 -20.70 15.72
N ASP A 86 -2.17 -21.18 16.93
CA ASP A 86 -1.62 -22.51 17.26
C ASP A 86 -0.17 -22.77 16.81
N ASP A 87 0.56 -21.77 16.31
CA ASP A 87 1.99 -21.87 15.96
C ASP A 87 2.77 -20.64 16.49
N TRP A 88 3.08 -20.67 17.78
CA TRP A 88 3.72 -19.55 18.51
C TRP A 88 5.19 -19.30 18.14
N TYR A 89 5.82 -20.23 17.43
CA TYR A 89 7.22 -20.12 17.00
C TYR A 89 7.37 -19.59 15.58
N ARG A 90 6.25 -19.32 14.88
CA ARG A 90 6.26 -18.88 13.48
C ARG A 90 6.34 -17.37 13.35
N ASP A 91 7.38 -16.92 12.65
CA ASP A 91 7.36 -15.62 11.98
C ASP A 91 6.59 -15.77 10.65
N TRP A 92 5.32 -15.38 10.65
CA TRP A 92 4.48 -15.40 9.45
C TRP A 92 4.58 -14.09 8.66
N GLY A 93 5.14 -13.04 9.27
CA GLY A 93 5.10 -11.67 8.80
C GLY A 93 4.59 -10.70 9.86
N SER A 94 4.22 -9.50 9.40
CA SER A 94 3.75 -8.43 10.28
C SER A 94 2.63 -7.62 9.64
N VAL A 95 1.92 -6.88 10.49
CA VAL A 95 0.91 -5.92 10.08
C VAL A 95 1.31 -4.56 10.59
N GLU A 96 1.27 -3.59 9.70
CA GLU A 96 1.50 -2.19 9.99
C GLU A 96 0.21 -1.39 9.79
N GLN A 97 -0.04 -0.43 10.67
CA GLN A 97 -1.10 0.56 10.51
C GLN A 97 -0.48 1.87 10.04
N TYR A 98 -1.05 2.42 8.97
CA TYR A 98 -0.71 3.72 8.45
C TYR A 98 -1.54 4.82 9.10
N HIS A 99 -0.88 5.96 9.30
CA HIS A 99 -1.47 7.18 9.82
C HIS A 99 -1.06 8.34 8.91
N ARG A 100 -2.00 9.20 8.53
CA ARG A 100 -1.68 10.39 7.71
C ARG A 100 -0.79 11.35 8.51
N LEU A 101 0.25 11.89 7.87
CA LEU A 101 1.10 12.94 8.46
C LEU A 101 0.31 14.23 8.68
N VAL A 102 -0.57 14.58 7.74
CA VAL A 102 -1.52 15.69 7.85
C VAL A 102 -2.94 15.10 7.90
N PRO A 103 -3.74 15.42 8.93
CA PRO A 103 -5.11 14.92 9.03
C PRO A 103 -5.98 15.34 7.84
N ALA A 104 -6.90 14.47 7.43
CA ALA A 104 -7.75 14.68 6.25
C ALA A 104 -8.68 15.90 6.39
N GLU A 105 -8.99 16.32 7.61
CA GLU A 105 -9.79 17.52 7.87
C GLU A 105 -9.06 18.81 7.45
N GLN A 106 -7.72 18.80 7.48
CA GLN A 106 -6.88 19.93 7.07
C GLN A 106 -6.42 19.78 5.61
N SER A 107 -6.20 18.55 5.16
CA SER A 107 -5.79 18.21 3.80
C SER A 107 -6.69 17.10 3.24
N PRO A 108 -7.91 17.46 2.78
CA PRO A 108 -8.83 16.49 2.20
C PRO A 108 -8.37 16.03 0.82
N ASP A 109 -8.97 14.93 0.35
CA ASP A 109 -8.69 14.42 -0.99
C ASP A 109 -9.19 15.40 -2.06
N ALA A 110 -8.44 15.51 -3.16
CA ALA A 110 -8.72 16.49 -4.21
C ALA A 110 -9.94 16.11 -5.07
N VAL A 111 -10.70 17.11 -5.51
CA VAL A 111 -11.71 16.95 -6.56
C VAL A 111 -11.01 16.99 -7.91
N ILE A 112 -11.05 15.88 -8.65
CA ILE A 112 -10.37 15.73 -9.94
C ILE A 112 -11.32 16.11 -11.08
N GLU A 113 -10.94 17.11 -11.87
CA GLU A 113 -11.60 17.42 -13.15
C GLU A 113 -11.07 16.51 -14.25
N GLN A 114 -11.98 15.84 -14.98
CA GLN A 114 -11.63 14.91 -16.04
C GLN A 114 -12.14 15.43 -17.39
N GLY A 115 -11.32 15.22 -18.43
CA GLY A 115 -11.69 15.48 -19.82
C GLY A 115 -11.27 14.34 -20.75
N VAL A 116 -11.57 14.51 -22.04
CA VAL A 116 -11.19 13.56 -23.09
C VAL A 116 -10.62 14.33 -24.27
N ILE A 117 -9.55 13.80 -24.87
CA ILE A 117 -8.94 14.32 -26.10
C ILE A 117 -8.67 13.17 -27.08
N THR A 118 -8.59 13.49 -28.37
CA THR A 118 -8.17 12.54 -29.41
C THR A 118 -6.74 12.86 -29.85
N VAL A 119 -5.87 11.85 -29.83
CA VAL A 119 -4.46 11.97 -30.26
C VAL A 119 -4.12 10.92 -31.31
N PRO A 120 -3.26 11.22 -32.30
CA PRO A 120 -2.68 10.21 -33.19
C PRO A 120 -1.86 9.17 -32.43
N GLY A 121 -1.75 7.94 -32.96
CA GLY A 121 -1.06 6.81 -32.31
C GLY A 121 0.47 6.95 -32.17
N TRP A 122 1.08 7.94 -32.81
CA TRP A 122 2.51 8.27 -32.71
C TRP A 122 2.78 9.50 -31.83
N THR A 123 1.76 10.03 -31.18
CA THR A 123 1.89 11.19 -30.30
C THR A 123 2.71 10.82 -29.06
N ARG A 124 3.78 11.59 -28.79
CA ARG A 124 4.57 11.47 -27.56
C ARG A 124 4.86 12.85 -26.99
N HIS A 125 4.18 13.20 -25.90
CA HIS A 125 4.34 14.48 -25.20
C HIS A 125 5.48 14.42 -24.17
N GLY A 126 6.71 14.21 -24.64
CA GLY A 126 7.89 14.10 -23.77
C GLY A 126 7.99 12.75 -23.01
N PRO A 127 9.11 12.51 -22.31
CA PRO A 127 9.27 11.35 -21.43
C PRO A 127 8.55 11.52 -20.08
N ILE A 128 8.14 10.41 -19.47
CA ILE A 128 7.88 10.35 -18.01
C ILE A 128 9.20 10.55 -17.25
N ARG A 129 9.14 11.22 -16.09
CA ARG A 129 10.26 11.27 -15.14
C ARG A 129 10.38 9.92 -14.42
N ALA A 130 11.21 9.02 -14.97
CA ALA A 130 11.50 7.69 -14.42
C ALA A 130 12.95 7.56 -13.95
N LEU A 131 13.49 8.65 -13.39
CA LEU A 131 14.80 8.71 -12.75
C LEU A 131 14.60 9.27 -11.33
N PRO A 132 15.32 8.75 -10.33
CA PRO A 132 15.25 9.26 -8.96
C PRO A 132 15.63 10.75 -8.88
#